data_AF-A0A354TBX6-F1
#
_entry.id   AF-A0A354TBX6-F1
#
_cell.length_a   1.000
_cell.length_b   1.000
_cell.length_c   1.000
_cell.angle_alpha   90.00
_cell.angle_beta   90.00
_cell.angle_gamma   90.00
#
_symmetry.space_group_name_H-M   'P 1'
#
loop_
_entity.id
_entity.type
_entity.pdbx_description
1 polymer ?
#
loop_
_entity_poly.entity_id
_entity_poly.type
_entity_poly.pdbx_seq_one_letter_code
_entity_poly.pdbx_strand_id
1 'polypeptide(L)'
;MWSTTNRPIAAAYAGLGFRVVINETEIIELDHWKNLRFEVSDTSLTNPKLPHRDDLYRGWREGTLEKMDNDHPFLCGIWAGRNMEKLMKMQDSGESFRLQLEPGSPLYRYEPGEEDPRLKLAEVRHATVDLPLAAAVGLAGLPVTNFDGEAGRRRYLFPDFTHEHLIAADAAALVPVIQFFPRIARGKPGLQLGLTHPQHPVVLGYNGSHAYGVLLGKLKSLQKRLLVKDPYSDRRAIVPENPSHALEDEMRLHFKVHG
;
A
#
# COMPACT_ATOMS: atom_id res chain seq x y z
N MET A 1 -25.00 1.96 2.01
CA MET A 1 -23.70 1.27 1.84
C MET A 1 -22.78 2.21 1.09
N TRP A 2 -21.70 2.68 1.73
CA TRP A 2 -20.69 3.53 1.09
C TRP A 2 -19.69 2.66 0.32
N SER A 3 -19.10 3.22 -0.73
CA SER A 3 -18.02 2.55 -1.47
C SER A 3 -16.89 3.51 -1.83
N THR A 4 -15.71 2.95 -2.05
CA THR A 4 -14.54 3.67 -2.54
C THR A 4 -13.90 2.94 -3.72
N THR A 5 -13.22 3.67 -4.60
CA THR A 5 -12.35 3.12 -5.65
C THR A 5 -10.88 3.11 -5.23
N ASN A 6 -10.56 3.71 -4.08
CA ASN A 6 -9.21 3.86 -3.57
C ASN A 6 -8.79 2.62 -2.78
N ARG A 7 -7.83 1.86 -3.34
CA ARG A 7 -7.37 0.57 -2.76
C ARG A 7 -6.71 0.74 -1.39
N PRO A 8 -5.79 1.72 -1.16
CA PRO A 8 -5.23 1.93 0.18
C PRO A 8 -6.30 2.21 1.25
N ILE A 9 -7.34 2.99 0.93
CA ILE A 9 -8.43 3.28 1.87
C ILE A 9 -9.25 2.02 2.18
N ALA A 10 -9.64 1.27 1.15
CA ALA A 10 -10.36 0.01 1.33
C ALA A 10 -9.55 -0.99 2.19
N ALA A 11 -8.25 -1.08 1.92
CA ALA A 11 -7.34 -1.93 2.68
C ALA A 11 -7.19 -1.48 4.14
N ALA A 12 -7.09 -0.18 4.41
CA ALA A 12 -7.02 0.34 5.76
C ALA A 12 -8.28 -0.02 6.57
N TYR A 13 -9.47 0.11 5.97
CA TYR A 13 -10.72 -0.35 6.60
C TYR A 13 -10.70 -1.86 6.87
N ALA A 14 -10.31 -2.67 5.88
CA ALA A 14 -10.21 -4.11 6.05
C ALA A 14 -9.22 -4.51 7.16
N GLY A 15 -8.07 -3.82 7.25
CA GLY A 15 -7.06 -4.01 8.30
C GLY A 15 -7.57 -3.66 9.70
N LEU A 16 -8.54 -2.74 9.80
CA LEU A 16 -9.25 -2.42 11.04
C LEU A 16 -10.46 -3.34 11.32
N GLY A 17 -10.68 -4.35 10.49
CA GLY A 17 -11.74 -5.34 10.67
C GLY A 17 -13.11 -4.94 10.13
N PHE A 18 -13.20 -3.87 9.34
CA PHE A 18 -14.42 -3.60 8.58
C PHE A 18 -14.56 -4.65 7.47
N ARG A 19 -15.79 -5.10 7.22
CA ARG A 19 -16.05 -6.00 6.10
C ARG A 19 -15.89 -5.20 4.81
N VAL A 20 -14.97 -5.64 3.96
CA VAL A 20 -14.77 -5.07 2.63
C VAL A 20 -15.15 -6.09 1.57
N VAL A 21 -16.14 -5.76 0.75
CA VAL A 21 -16.59 -6.56 -0.38
C VAL A 21 -16.14 -5.86 -1.66
N ILE A 22 -15.53 -6.64 -2.56
CA ILE A 22 -15.18 -6.15 -3.88
C ILE A 22 -16.44 -6.29 -4.72
N ASN A 23 -17.06 -5.17 -5.08
CA ASN A 23 -18.19 -5.18 -5.99
C ASN A 23 -17.68 -5.02 -7.43
N GLU A 24 -18.17 -5.89 -8.31
CA GLU A 24 -17.86 -5.89 -9.73
C GLU A 24 -18.91 -5.04 -10.42
N THR A 25 -18.62 -3.78 -10.72
CA THR A 25 -19.60 -2.98 -11.47
C THR A 25 -19.55 -3.45 -12.93
N GLU A 26 -20.67 -4.01 -13.40
CA GLU A 26 -20.79 -4.76 -14.65
C GLU A 26 -20.87 -3.91 -15.93
N ILE A 27 -20.80 -2.58 -15.89
CA ILE A 27 -20.90 -1.73 -17.10
C ILE A 27 -19.88 -0.59 -17.03
N ILE A 28 -18.99 -0.54 -18.02
CA ILE A 28 -18.02 0.54 -18.23
C ILE A 28 -18.48 1.38 -19.43
N GLU A 29 -18.67 2.68 -19.22
CA GLU A 29 -18.70 3.64 -20.31
C GLU A 29 -17.26 3.83 -20.82
N LEU A 30 -17.09 3.96 -22.13
CA LEU A 30 -15.79 3.99 -22.84
C LEU A 30 -14.71 4.91 -22.22
N ASP A 31 -15.13 5.97 -21.53
CA ASP A 31 -14.26 6.98 -20.92
C ASP A 31 -13.88 6.67 -19.45
N HIS A 32 -14.42 5.60 -18.85
CA HIS A 32 -14.31 5.31 -17.42
C HIS A 32 -13.86 3.88 -17.12
N TRP A 33 -12.60 3.58 -17.47
CA TRP A 33 -11.95 2.29 -17.27
C TRP A 33 -11.80 1.83 -15.81
N LYS A 34 -12.20 2.64 -14.81
CA LYS A 34 -12.09 2.32 -13.37
C LYS A 34 -13.46 2.24 -12.70
N ASN A 35 -14.07 1.05 -12.76
CA ASN A 35 -15.37 0.78 -12.13
C ASN A 35 -15.30 -0.24 -10.97
N LEU A 36 -14.10 -0.50 -10.47
CA LEU A 36 -13.89 -1.32 -9.27
C LEU A 36 -14.32 -0.56 -8.01
N ARG A 37 -15.33 -1.06 -7.30
CA ARG A 37 -15.79 -0.47 -6.03
C ARG A 37 -15.55 -1.43 -4.88
N PHE A 38 -15.08 -0.90 -3.77
CA PHE A 38 -14.98 -1.58 -2.50
C PHE A 38 -16.10 -1.10 -1.60
N GLU A 39 -17.05 -1.98 -1.31
CA GLU A 39 -18.11 -1.72 -0.34
C GLU A 39 -17.58 -2.02 1.06
N VAL A 40 -17.76 -1.08 1.97
CA VAL A 40 -17.23 -1.18 3.33
C VAL A 40 -18.40 -1.15 4.31
N SER A 41 -18.42 -2.05 5.30
CA SER A 41 -19.42 -2.04 6.37
C SER A 41 -19.38 -0.74 7.17
N ASP A 42 -20.48 -0.39 7.86
CA ASP A 42 -20.55 0.84 8.66
C ASP A 42 -19.73 0.76 9.96
N THR A 43 -19.53 -0.46 10.49
CA THR A 43 -18.77 -0.74 11.72
C THR A 43 -17.76 -1.87 11.48
N SER A 44 -16.72 -1.90 12.33
CA SER A 44 -15.76 -3.00 12.35
C SER A 44 -16.38 -4.24 13.01
N LEU A 45 -16.15 -5.40 12.38
CA LEU A 45 -16.59 -6.69 12.89
C LEU A 45 -15.71 -7.21 14.03
N THR A 46 -14.44 -6.81 14.05
CA THR A 46 -13.47 -7.28 15.06
C THR A 46 -13.23 -6.26 16.16
N ASN A 47 -13.53 -4.98 15.92
CA ASN A 47 -13.42 -3.93 16.93
C ASN A 47 -14.61 -2.96 16.89
N PRO A 48 -15.77 -3.33 17.48
CA PRO A 48 -16.97 -2.49 17.48
C PRO A 48 -16.83 -1.14 18.21
N LYS A 49 -15.73 -0.91 18.95
CA LYS A 49 -15.45 0.36 19.63
C LYS A 49 -14.84 1.42 18.73
N LEU A 50 -14.40 1.04 17.52
CA LEU A 50 -13.90 2.01 16.54
C LEU A 50 -15.02 2.96 16.10
N PRO A 51 -14.69 4.22 15.77
CA PRO A 51 -15.68 5.13 15.18
C PRO A 51 -16.32 4.53 13.92
N HIS A 52 -17.51 5.02 13.59
CA HIS A 52 -18.16 4.64 12.34
C HIS A 52 -17.27 4.96 11.14
N ARG A 53 -17.41 4.14 10.10
CA ARG A 53 -16.68 4.31 8.84
C ARG A 53 -16.74 5.75 8.33
N ASP A 54 -17.92 6.37 8.34
CA ASP A 54 -18.08 7.71 7.77
C ASP A 54 -17.35 8.79 8.59
N ASP A 55 -17.23 8.62 9.91
CA ASP A 55 -16.46 9.52 10.76
C ASP A 55 -14.95 9.39 10.51
N LEU A 56 -14.45 8.16 10.38
CA LEU A 56 -13.05 7.91 10.01
C LEU A 56 -12.72 8.47 8.62
N TYR A 57 -13.60 8.24 7.64
CA TYR A 57 -13.42 8.74 6.29
C TYR A 57 -13.44 10.26 6.24
N ARG A 58 -14.43 10.89 6.89
CA ARG A 58 -14.56 12.34 6.98
C ARG A 58 -13.35 12.93 7.67
N GLY A 59 -12.94 12.36 8.81
CA GLY A 59 -11.79 12.83 9.57
C GLY A 59 -10.48 12.81 8.79
N TRP A 60 -10.26 11.73 8.02
CA TRP A 60 -9.12 11.65 7.10
C TRP A 60 -9.24 12.66 5.95
N ARG A 61 -10.39 12.71 5.28
CA ARG A 61 -10.62 13.59 4.12
C ARG A 61 -10.45 15.07 4.45
N GLU A 62 -10.86 15.47 5.65
CA GLU A 62 -10.76 16.85 6.15
C GLU A 62 -9.41 17.14 6.83
N GLY A 63 -8.52 16.14 6.94
CA GLY A 63 -7.23 16.26 7.63
C GLY A 63 -7.34 16.46 9.14
N THR A 64 -8.53 16.30 9.72
CA THR A 64 -8.73 16.45 11.17
C THR A 64 -8.18 15.26 11.93
N LEU A 65 -8.25 14.05 11.34
CA LEU A 65 -7.68 12.84 11.93
C LEU A 65 -6.16 12.97 12.08
N GLU A 66 -5.46 13.44 11.04
CA GLU A 66 -4.02 13.69 11.10
C GLU A 66 -3.68 14.73 12.18
N LYS A 67 -4.42 15.83 12.28
CA LYS A 67 -4.18 16.85 13.32
C LYS A 67 -4.37 16.35 14.75
N MET A 68 -5.31 15.42 14.97
CA MET A 68 -5.65 14.93 16.32
C MET A 68 -4.80 13.74 16.75
N ASP A 69 -4.52 12.82 15.82
CA ASP A 69 -3.87 11.54 16.06
C ASP A 69 -3.13 11.11 14.79
N ASN A 70 -1.87 11.52 14.67
CA ASN A 70 -1.06 11.34 13.47
C ASN A 70 -0.58 9.88 13.27
N ASP A 71 -0.67 9.04 14.29
CA ASP A 71 -0.37 7.61 14.24
C ASP A 71 -1.61 6.72 14.35
N HIS A 72 -2.80 7.30 14.18
CA HIS A 72 -4.07 6.59 14.21
C HIS A 72 -4.02 5.32 13.33
N PRO A 73 -4.54 4.17 13.80
CA PRO A 73 -4.51 2.90 13.06
C PRO A 73 -4.96 2.98 11.60
N PHE A 74 -5.98 3.78 11.33
CA PHE A 74 -6.48 4.02 9.96
C PHE A 74 -5.44 4.71 9.07
N LEU A 75 -4.74 5.73 9.59
CA LEU A 75 -3.69 6.43 8.86
C LEU A 75 -2.50 5.51 8.61
N CYS A 76 -2.07 4.75 9.62
CA CYS A 76 -1.01 3.74 9.46
C CYS A 76 -1.32 2.77 8.32
N GLY A 77 -2.57 2.27 8.24
CA GLY A 77 -3.00 1.38 7.15
C GLY A 77 -2.97 2.05 5.77
N ILE A 78 -3.45 3.30 5.66
CA ILE A 78 -3.43 4.06 4.39
C ILE A 78 -1.99 4.29 3.93
N TRP A 79 -1.13 4.78 4.82
CA TRP A 79 0.25 5.14 4.49
C TRP A 79 1.10 3.91 4.17
N ALA A 80 0.93 2.80 4.89
CA ALA A 80 1.56 1.54 4.54
C ALA A 80 1.10 1.03 3.16
N GLY A 81 -0.20 1.14 2.86
CA GLY A 81 -0.73 0.79 1.54
C GLY A 81 -0.15 1.64 0.41
N ARG A 82 0.02 2.95 0.62
CA ARG A 82 0.69 3.84 -0.33
C ARG A 82 2.17 3.51 -0.48
N ASN A 83 2.89 3.27 0.61
CA ASN A 83 4.28 2.83 0.58
C ASN A 83 4.44 1.54 -0.22
N MET A 84 3.51 0.60 -0.06
CA MET A 84 3.46 -0.64 -0.85
C MET A 84 3.33 -0.37 -2.35
N GLU A 85 2.44 0.55 -2.76
CA GLU A 85 2.31 0.97 -4.17
C GLU A 85 3.61 1.56 -4.73
N LYS A 86 4.32 2.37 -3.94
CA LYS A 86 5.62 2.94 -4.34
C LYS A 86 6.68 1.87 -4.49
N LEU A 87 6.80 0.96 -3.53
CA LEU A 87 7.74 -0.17 -3.59
C LEU A 87 7.46 -1.08 -4.81
N MET A 88 6.20 -1.31 -5.15
CA MET A 88 5.83 -2.04 -6.37
C MET A 88 6.28 -1.29 -7.63
N LYS A 89 6.12 0.04 -7.68
CA LYS A 89 6.62 0.85 -8.81
C LYS A 89 8.14 0.85 -8.92
N MET A 90 8.87 1.00 -7.81
CA MET A 90 10.33 0.87 -7.79
C MET A 90 10.77 -0.44 -8.43
N GLN A 91 10.04 -1.50 -8.14
CA GLN A 91 10.33 -2.85 -8.60
C GLN A 91 9.97 -3.08 -10.08
N ASP A 92 8.82 -2.57 -10.52
CA ASP A 92 8.24 -2.92 -11.83
C ASP A 92 8.65 -1.94 -12.93
N SER A 93 8.77 -0.63 -12.61
CA SER A 93 9.12 0.42 -13.56
C SER A 93 10.49 1.06 -13.32
N GLY A 94 11.15 0.76 -12.19
CA GLY A 94 12.40 1.41 -11.82
C GLY A 94 12.24 2.87 -11.39
N GLU A 95 11.01 3.33 -11.12
CA GLU A 95 10.75 4.66 -10.59
C GLU A 95 11.46 4.88 -9.24
N SER A 96 12.16 6.00 -9.11
CA SER A 96 12.86 6.34 -7.87
C SER A 96 11.93 7.01 -6.86
N PHE A 97 11.87 6.41 -5.67
CA PHE A 97 11.23 7.01 -4.50
C PHE A 97 12.23 7.05 -3.34
N ARG A 98 12.09 8.06 -2.51
CA ARG A 98 12.87 8.24 -1.28
C ARG A 98 11.97 8.28 -0.06
N LEU A 99 12.42 7.72 1.04
CA LEU A 99 11.68 7.70 2.29
C LEU A 99 11.84 9.03 3.03
N GLN A 100 10.74 9.73 3.32
CA GLN A 100 10.75 11.03 3.99
C GLN A 100 9.85 11.03 5.22
N LEU A 101 10.31 11.69 6.28
CA LEU A 101 9.45 12.00 7.42
C LEU A 101 8.46 13.08 7.01
N GLU A 102 7.17 12.81 7.15
CA GLU A 102 6.14 13.80 6.86
C GLU A 102 6.17 14.91 7.92
N PRO A 103 6.20 16.20 7.55
CA PRO A 103 6.19 17.30 8.52
C PRO A 103 5.02 17.21 9.50
N GLY A 104 5.35 17.18 10.79
CA GLY A 104 4.35 17.12 11.87
C GLY A 104 3.75 15.74 12.13
N SER A 105 4.18 14.70 11.42
CA SER A 105 3.80 13.31 11.64
C SER A 105 4.99 12.51 12.19
N PRO A 106 4.78 11.47 13.01
CA PRO A 106 5.83 10.52 13.36
C PRO A 106 6.06 9.46 12.27
N LEU A 107 5.31 9.52 11.16
CA LEU A 107 5.30 8.48 10.12
C LEU A 107 6.08 8.91 8.88
N TYR A 108 6.82 7.96 8.33
CA TYR A 108 7.57 8.11 7.10
C TYR A 108 6.78 7.63 5.87
N ARG A 109 7.00 8.30 4.73
CA ARG A 109 6.30 8.07 3.45
C ARG A 109 7.30 8.02 2.30
N TYR A 110 7.11 7.08 1.37
CA TYR A 110 7.86 7.08 0.13
C TYR A 110 7.30 8.13 -0.83
N GLU A 111 8.16 9.07 -1.21
CA GLU A 111 7.81 10.17 -2.10
C GLU A 111 8.75 10.21 -3.31
N PRO A 112 8.32 10.74 -4.47
CA PRO A 112 9.14 10.78 -5.67
C PRO A 112 10.51 11.44 -5.41
N GLY A 113 11.58 10.81 -5.88
CA GLY A 113 12.94 11.32 -5.75
C GLY A 113 13.98 10.22 -5.56
N GLU A 114 15.25 10.58 -5.74
CA GLU A 114 16.37 9.70 -5.43
C GLU A 114 16.59 9.62 -3.93
N GLU A 115 16.80 8.40 -3.44
CA GLU A 115 17.20 8.13 -2.07
C GLU A 115 18.62 8.67 -1.81
N ASP A 116 18.92 9.01 -0.55
CA ASP A 116 20.25 9.50 -0.17
C ASP A 116 21.34 8.51 -0.66
N PRO A 117 22.37 8.94 -1.42
CA PRO A 117 23.41 8.04 -1.89
C PRO A 117 24.11 7.26 -0.78
N ARG A 118 24.17 7.79 0.45
CA ARG A 118 24.71 7.11 1.63
C ARG A 118 23.91 5.86 2.01
N LEU A 119 22.61 5.83 1.72
CA LEU A 119 21.76 4.65 1.93
C LEU A 119 22.11 3.51 0.97
N LYS A 120 22.54 3.83 -0.26
CA LYS A 120 23.04 2.82 -1.22
C LYS A 120 24.37 2.20 -0.77
N LEU A 121 25.11 2.90 0.09
CA LEU A 121 26.38 2.44 0.66
C LEU A 121 26.23 1.74 2.02
N ALA A 122 25.04 1.83 2.64
CA ALA A 122 24.78 1.21 3.93
C ALA A 122 24.81 -0.32 3.80
N GLU A 123 25.46 -0.99 4.76
CA GLU A 123 25.54 -2.45 4.75
C GLU A 123 24.15 -3.06 4.90
N VAL A 124 23.75 -3.88 3.93
CA VAL A 124 22.49 -4.64 3.99
C VAL A 124 22.61 -5.70 5.09
N ARG A 125 21.68 -5.66 6.02
CA ARG A 125 21.68 -6.50 7.23
C ARG A 125 20.45 -7.36 7.36
N HIS A 126 19.35 -6.91 6.77
CA HIS A 126 18.09 -7.61 6.81
C HIS A 126 17.48 -7.76 5.42
N ALA A 127 16.67 -8.80 5.27
CA ALA A 127 15.95 -9.09 4.04
C ALA A 127 14.59 -9.70 4.38
N THR A 128 13.55 -9.31 3.64
CA THR A 128 12.22 -9.96 3.71
C THR A 128 11.68 -10.19 2.31
N VAL A 129 10.89 -11.25 2.12
CA VAL A 129 10.06 -11.47 0.92
C VAL A 129 8.64 -10.92 1.08
N ASP A 130 8.29 -10.48 2.28
CA ASP A 130 6.97 -9.93 2.62
C ASP A 130 6.91 -8.44 2.26
N LEU A 131 6.33 -8.13 1.11
CA LEU A 131 6.13 -6.76 0.65
C LEU A 131 5.25 -5.91 1.59
N PRO A 132 4.08 -6.40 2.08
CA PRO A 132 3.32 -5.72 3.12
C PRO A 132 4.17 -5.27 4.31
N LEU A 133 5.06 -6.15 4.76
CA LEU A 133 5.98 -5.87 5.86
C LEU A 133 7.03 -4.83 5.49
N ALA A 134 7.63 -4.93 4.30
CA ALA A 134 8.57 -3.93 3.79
C ALA A 134 7.95 -2.52 3.73
N ALA A 135 6.68 -2.43 3.33
CA ALA A 135 5.94 -1.17 3.31
C ALA A 135 5.65 -0.63 4.72
N ALA A 136 5.32 -1.53 5.67
CA ALA A 136 4.98 -1.17 7.05
C ALA A 136 6.19 -0.71 7.87
N VAL A 137 7.35 -1.36 7.73
CA VAL A 137 8.60 -0.90 8.39
C VAL A 137 9.07 0.45 7.85
N GLY A 138 8.73 0.75 6.59
CA GLY A 138 8.93 2.07 6.01
C GLY A 138 8.27 3.18 6.81
N LEU A 139 7.11 2.96 7.44
CA LEU A 139 6.46 3.96 8.29
C LEU A 139 7.31 4.41 9.49
N ALA A 140 8.17 3.52 9.98
CA ALA A 140 9.07 3.78 11.10
C ALA A 140 10.44 4.31 10.64
N GLY A 141 10.57 4.70 9.36
CA GLY A 141 11.79 5.29 8.84
C GLY A 141 12.87 4.29 8.44
N LEU A 142 12.53 3.01 8.26
CA LEU A 142 13.48 2.01 7.73
C LEU A 142 13.33 1.88 6.20
N PRO A 143 14.27 2.41 5.40
CA PRO A 143 14.17 2.38 3.95
C PRO A 143 14.58 1.01 3.37
N VAL A 144 13.98 0.68 2.23
CA VAL A 144 14.44 -0.40 1.36
C VAL A 144 15.58 0.17 0.52
N THR A 145 16.80 -0.31 0.75
CA THR A 145 17.99 0.20 0.07
C THR A 145 18.25 -0.49 -1.27
N ASN A 146 17.77 -1.74 -1.41
CA ASN A 146 17.94 -2.50 -2.63
C ASN A 146 16.92 -3.65 -2.73
N PHE A 147 16.82 -4.24 -3.92
CA PHE A 147 16.04 -5.45 -4.20
C PHE A 147 16.97 -6.52 -4.77
N ASP A 148 16.80 -7.77 -4.38
CA ASP A 148 17.46 -8.90 -5.04
C ASP A 148 16.48 -10.05 -5.28
N GLY A 149 16.89 -11.02 -6.12
CA GLY A 149 16.08 -12.17 -6.48
C GLY A 149 15.12 -11.94 -7.66
N GLU A 150 14.42 -13.01 -8.03
CA GLU A 150 13.53 -13.06 -9.21
C GLU A 150 12.09 -12.66 -8.88
N ALA A 151 11.31 -12.28 -9.90
CA ALA A 151 9.90 -11.93 -9.74
C ALA A 151 9.12 -13.03 -8.97
N GLY A 152 8.38 -12.62 -7.93
CA GLY A 152 7.67 -13.54 -7.03
C GLY A 152 8.51 -14.11 -5.87
N ARG A 153 9.83 -13.95 -5.90
CA ARG A 153 10.77 -14.28 -4.80
C ARG A 153 11.72 -13.12 -4.46
N ARG A 154 11.40 -11.91 -4.92
CA ARG A 154 12.18 -10.71 -4.64
C ARG A 154 12.26 -10.46 -3.14
N ARG A 155 13.45 -10.13 -2.67
CA ARG A 155 13.69 -9.72 -1.29
C ARG A 155 13.90 -8.22 -1.22
N TYR A 156 13.24 -7.60 -0.25
CA TYR A 156 13.42 -6.21 0.14
C TYR A 156 14.55 -6.15 1.16
N LEU A 157 15.61 -5.41 0.83
CA LEU A 157 16.83 -5.34 1.61
C LEU A 157 16.83 -4.08 2.48
N PHE A 158 17.19 -4.24 3.76
CA PHE A 158 17.22 -3.15 4.73
C PHE A 158 18.59 -3.03 5.41
N PRO A 159 19.00 -1.80 5.75
CA PRO A 159 20.14 -1.54 6.62
C PRO A 159 19.80 -1.77 8.10
N ASP A 160 20.80 -1.69 8.98
CA ASP A 160 20.61 -1.69 10.45
C ASP A 160 20.05 -0.35 10.97
N PHE A 161 20.11 0.72 10.18
CA PHE A 161 19.84 2.10 10.62
C PHE A 161 18.58 2.68 9.96
N THR A 162 17.81 3.46 10.71
CA THR A 162 16.71 4.25 10.13
C THR A 162 17.25 5.49 9.42
N HIS A 163 16.43 6.10 8.57
CA HIS A 163 16.76 7.32 7.83
C HIS A 163 17.20 8.47 8.77
N GLU A 164 16.56 8.60 9.94
CA GLU A 164 16.94 9.55 11.00
C GLU A 164 18.39 9.35 11.52
N HIS A 165 18.79 8.09 11.75
CA HIS A 165 20.16 7.76 12.20
C HIS A 165 21.23 8.03 11.14
N LEU A 166 20.84 8.13 9.86
CA LEU A 166 21.75 8.37 8.74
C LEU A 166 21.87 9.87 8.41
N ILE A 167 20.85 10.66 8.74
CA ILE A 167 20.87 12.12 8.59
C ILE A 167 21.52 12.80 9.81
N ALA A 168 21.16 12.39 11.03
CA ALA A 168 21.73 12.93 12.25
C ALA A 168 22.93 12.06 12.66
N ALA A 169 24.15 12.54 12.41
CA ALA A 169 25.39 11.85 12.76
C ALA A 169 25.66 11.73 14.29
N ASP A 170 24.63 11.82 15.14
CA ASP A 170 24.75 11.72 16.59
C ASP A 170 23.68 10.79 17.17
N ALA A 171 24.07 9.52 17.32
CA ALA A 171 23.22 8.36 17.57
C ALA A 171 22.76 8.20 19.04
N ALA A 172 22.66 9.29 19.80
CA ALA A 172 22.64 9.19 21.26
C ALA A 172 21.26 9.05 21.93
N ALA A 173 20.12 9.13 21.22
CA ALA A 173 18.83 9.29 21.92
C ALA A 173 17.60 8.55 21.40
N LEU A 174 17.67 7.72 20.36
CA LEU A 174 16.45 7.12 19.80
C LEU A 174 16.50 5.60 19.90
N VAL A 175 15.48 5.02 20.55
CA VAL A 175 15.24 3.57 20.57
C VAL A 175 15.15 3.12 19.12
N PRO A 176 16.16 2.41 18.58
CA PRO A 176 16.20 2.20 17.14
C PRO A 176 15.20 1.10 16.80
N VAL A 177 14.47 1.29 15.69
CA VAL A 177 13.66 0.26 15.02
C VAL A 177 14.43 -1.06 14.83
N ILE A 178 15.77 -1.01 14.89
CA ILE A 178 16.68 -2.16 14.99
C ILE A 178 16.33 -3.13 16.14
N GLN A 179 15.69 -2.68 17.23
CA GLN A 179 15.27 -3.54 18.33
C GLN A 179 14.11 -4.48 17.97
N PHE A 180 13.45 -4.26 16.83
CA PHE A 180 12.47 -5.19 16.25
C PHE A 180 13.12 -6.32 15.42
N PHE A 181 14.44 -6.27 15.24
CA PHE A 181 15.23 -7.33 14.62
C PHE A 181 15.99 -8.09 15.73
N PRO A 182 15.88 -9.43 15.84
CA PRO A 182 16.67 -10.16 16.82
C PRO A 182 18.16 -9.97 16.52
N ARG A 183 18.93 -9.52 17.52
CA ARG A 183 20.40 -9.62 17.53
C ARG A 183 20.83 -11.09 17.69
N ILE A 184 20.45 -12.01 16.78
CA ILE A 184 20.96 -13.39 16.83
C ILE A 184 21.16 -13.93 15.40
N ALA A 185 22.44 -14.09 15.06
CA ALA A 185 23.01 -14.77 13.88
C ALA A 185 22.67 -14.21 12.49
N ARG A 186 23.73 -13.92 11.70
CA ARG A 186 23.66 -13.56 10.28
C ARG A 186 22.75 -14.54 9.52
N GLY A 187 21.72 -14.03 8.84
CA GLY A 187 21.09 -14.73 7.73
C GLY A 187 19.58 -14.96 7.78
N LYS A 188 18.87 -14.69 8.90
CA LYS A 188 17.39 -14.83 8.93
C LYS A 188 16.71 -13.90 9.96
N PRO A 189 16.34 -12.65 9.61
CA PRO A 189 15.39 -11.90 10.40
C PRO A 189 13.96 -12.30 10.01
N GLY A 190 13.29 -13.06 10.88
CA GLY A 190 11.83 -12.95 10.97
C GLY A 190 11.53 -11.73 11.83
N LEU A 191 10.99 -10.66 11.26
CA LEU A 191 10.52 -9.50 12.04
C LEU A 191 9.53 -9.99 13.10
N GLN A 192 9.85 -9.81 14.37
CA GLN A 192 9.06 -10.33 15.48
C GLN A 192 7.90 -9.40 15.81
N LEU A 193 6.96 -9.23 14.86
CA LEU A 193 5.74 -8.43 15.06
C LEU A 193 4.97 -8.86 16.34
N GLY A 194 5.07 -10.15 16.72
CA GLY A 194 4.45 -10.69 17.94
C GLY A 194 5.08 -10.24 19.26
N LEU A 195 6.28 -9.65 19.24
CA LEU A 195 6.89 -8.99 20.42
C LEU A 195 6.66 -7.47 20.41
N THR A 196 6.22 -6.93 19.28
CA THR A 196 5.90 -5.52 19.13
C THR A 196 4.54 -5.21 19.76
N HIS A 197 4.40 -4.05 20.39
CA HIS A 197 3.13 -3.61 20.95
C HIS A 197 2.03 -3.61 19.85
N PRO A 198 0.82 -4.15 20.08
CA PRO A 198 -0.21 -4.25 19.05
C PRO A 198 -0.66 -2.92 18.43
N GLN A 199 -0.47 -1.81 19.16
CA GLN A 199 -0.77 -0.45 18.68
C GLN A 199 0.44 0.25 18.03
N HIS A 200 1.55 -0.46 17.82
CA HIS A 200 2.71 0.15 17.17
C HIS A 200 2.40 0.42 15.68
N PRO A 201 2.82 1.57 15.11
CA PRO A 201 2.53 1.94 13.73
C PRO A 201 2.90 0.88 12.68
N VAL A 202 4.00 0.14 12.90
CA VAL A 202 4.41 -0.97 12.02
C VAL A 202 3.41 -2.13 12.06
N VAL A 203 2.87 -2.49 13.24
CA VAL A 203 1.89 -3.58 13.37
C VAL A 203 0.57 -3.16 12.72
N LEU A 204 0.12 -1.94 13.00
CA LEU A 204 -1.09 -1.36 12.43
C LEU A 204 -0.98 -1.20 10.90
N GLY A 205 0.15 -0.70 10.43
CA GLY A 205 0.49 -0.57 9.02
C GLY A 205 0.57 -1.93 8.33
N TYR A 206 1.17 -2.94 8.98
CA TYR A 206 1.22 -4.30 8.45
C TYR A 206 -0.18 -4.89 8.26
N ASN A 207 -1.11 -4.71 9.20
CA ASN A 207 -2.49 -5.17 9.03
C ASN A 207 -3.15 -4.51 7.81
N GLY A 208 -2.92 -3.20 7.59
CA GLY A 208 -3.41 -2.48 6.43
C GLY A 208 -2.78 -2.94 5.11
N SER A 209 -1.46 -3.03 5.03
CA SER A 209 -0.75 -3.45 3.81
C SER A 209 -0.94 -4.94 3.51
N HIS A 210 -1.11 -5.79 4.53
CA HIS A 210 -1.46 -7.19 4.34
C HIS A 210 -2.86 -7.32 3.76
N ALA A 211 -3.84 -6.57 4.32
CA ALA A 211 -5.18 -6.49 3.74
C ALA A 211 -5.15 -5.96 2.30
N TYR A 212 -4.27 -5.00 2.00
CA TYR A 212 -4.03 -4.51 0.65
C TYR A 212 -3.54 -5.62 -0.29
N GLY A 213 -2.54 -6.40 0.14
CA GLY A 213 -2.04 -7.57 -0.61
C GLY A 213 -3.13 -8.61 -0.88
N VAL A 214 -3.98 -8.91 0.11
CA VAL A 214 -5.13 -9.80 -0.06
C VAL A 214 -6.13 -9.24 -1.06
N LEU A 215 -6.45 -7.93 -1.00
CA LEU A 215 -7.33 -7.29 -1.96
C LEU A 215 -6.73 -7.36 -3.38
N LEU A 216 -5.44 -7.07 -3.57
CA LEU A 216 -4.79 -7.22 -4.87
C LEU A 216 -4.83 -8.67 -5.39
N GLY A 217 -4.59 -9.65 -4.52
CA GLY A 217 -4.69 -11.06 -4.86
C GLY A 217 -6.10 -11.44 -5.34
N LYS A 218 -7.13 -10.97 -4.62
CA LYS A 218 -8.53 -11.13 -5.04
C LYS A 218 -8.77 -10.46 -6.39
N LEU A 219 -8.37 -9.21 -6.59
CA LEU A 219 -8.51 -8.53 -7.88
C LEU A 219 -7.89 -9.30 -9.04
N LYS A 220 -6.67 -9.81 -8.85
CA LYS A 220 -6.00 -10.66 -9.86
C LYS A 220 -6.79 -11.94 -10.15
N SER A 221 -7.39 -12.55 -9.12
CA SER A 221 -8.17 -13.79 -9.25
C SER A 221 -9.53 -13.60 -9.91
N LEU A 222 -10.11 -12.40 -9.85
CA LEU A 222 -11.45 -12.14 -10.39
C LEU A 222 -11.52 -12.25 -11.92
N GLN A 223 -10.37 -12.32 -12.64
CA GLN A 223 -10.29 -12.46 -14.11
C GLN A 223 -11.34 -11.59 -14.83
N LYS A 224 -11.49 -10.34 -14.35
CA LYS A 224 -12.69 -9.55 -14.59
C LYS A 224 -12.92 -9.29 -16.06
N ARG A 225 -14.18 -9.42 -16.43
CA ARG A 225 -14.71 -9.17 -17.76
C ARG A 225 -15.56 -7.89 -17.71
N LEU A 226 -15.00 -6.79 -18.19
CA LEU A 226 -15.62 -5.48 -18.35
C LEU A 226 -16.62 -5.50 -19.51
N LEU A 227 -17.88 -5.12 -19.28
CA LEU A 227 -18.78 -4.79 -20.38
C LEU A 227 -18.56 -3.33 -20.77
N VAL A 228 -17.80 -3.09 -21.83
CA VAL A 228 -17.65 -1.75 -22.41
C VAL A 228 -18.89 -1.46 -23.25
N LYS A 229 -19.60 -0.37 -22.94
CA LYS A 229 -20.75 0.12 -23.70
C LYS A 229 -20.37 1.42 -24.41
N ASP A 230 -20.74 1.51 -25.68
CA ASP A 230 -20.72 2.78 -26.41
C ASP A 230 -21.79 3.73 -25.85
N PRO A 231 -21.44 4.95 -25.41
CA PRO A 231 -22.43 5.91 -24.91
C PRO A 231 -23.43 6.35 -25.99
N TYR A 232 -23.08 6.20 -27.27
CA TYR A 232 -23.87 6.66 -28.41
C TYR A 232 -24.45 5.52 -29.27
N SER A 233 -24.23 4.26 -28.89
CA SER A 233 -24.81 3.11 -29.59
C SER A 233 -25.14 1.93 -28.67
N ASP A 234 -25.88 0.94 -29.18
CA ASP A 234 -26.18 -0.29 -28.44
C ASP A 234 -25.02 -1.29 -28.41
N ARG A 235 -23.84 -0.92 -28.95
CA ARG A 235 -22.66 -1.80 -29.00
C ARG A 235 -22.12 -2.06 -27.60
N ARG A 236 -21.80 -3.33 -27.34
CA ARG A 236 -21.22 -3.79 -26.09
C ARG A 236 -20.12 -4.81 -26.35
N ALA A 237 -19.01 -4.71 -25.63
CA ALA A 237 -17.92 -5.68 -25.69
C ALA A 237 -17.58 -6.16 -24.30
N ILE A 238 -17.29 -7.45 -24.15
CA ILE A 238 -16.82 -8.04 -22.90
C ILE A 238 -15.30 -8.18 -22.97
N VAL A 239 -14.59 -7.58 -22.04
CA VAL A 239 -13.14 -7.34 -22.15
C VAL A 239 -12.46 -7.67 -20.83
N PRO A 240 -11.32 -8.37 -20.78
CA PRO A 240 -10.54 -8.47 -19.56
C PRO A 240 -10.18 -7.08 -18.99
N GLU A 241 -10.13 -6.92 -17.67
CA GLU A 241 -9.76 -5.64 -17.00
C GLU A 241 -8.38 -5.11 -17.41
N ASN A 242 -7.48 -6.00 -17.84
CA ASN A 242 -6.20 -5.66 -18.47
C ASN A 242 -6.15 -6.32 -19.86
N PRO A 243 -6.75 -5.70 -20.89
CA PRO A 243 -6.64 -6.21 -22.25
C PRO A 243 -5.19 -6.10 -22.73
N SER A 244 -4.79 -7.01 -23.64
CA SER A 244 -3.55 -6.82 -24.39
C SER A 244 -3.72 -5.62 -25.32
N HIS A 245 -2.62 -4.96 -25.71
CA HIS A 245 -2.67 -3.85 -26.67
C HIS A 245 -3.40 -4.23 -27.98
N ALA A 246 -3.22 -5.47 -28.46
CA ALA A 246 -3.94 -5.96 -29.63
C ALA A 246 -5.48 -5.98 -29.43
N LEU A 247 -5.94 -6.35 -28.23
CA LEU A 247 -7.36 -6.36 -27.89
C LEU A 247 -7.89 -4.93 -27.68
N GLU A 248 -7.07 -4.01 -27.14
CA GLU A 248 -7.41 -2.58 -27.07
C GLU A 248 -7.64 -1.98 -28.46
N ASP A 249 -6.76 -2.29 -29.42
CA ASP A 249 -6.88 -1.81 -30.80
C ASP A 249 -8.12 -2.38 -31.50
N GLU A 250 -8.39 -3.68 -31.31
CA GLU A 250 -9.60 -4.34 -31.83
C GLU A 250 -10.87 -3.70 -31.25
N MET A 251 -10.85 -3.33 -29.98
CA MET A 251 -11.96 -2.63 -29.35
C MET A 251 -12.16 -1.21 -29.88
N ARG A 252 -11.08 -0.44 -30.07
CA ARG A 252 -11.17 0.91 -30.66
C ARG A 252 -11.83 0.86 -32.04
N LEU A 253 -11.49 -0.16 -32.84
CA LEU A 253 -12.12 -0.43 -34.12
C LEU A 253 -13.59 -0.85 -33.98
N HIS A 254 -13.90 -1.74 -33.02
CA HIS A 254 -15.27 -2.19 -32.74
C HIS A 254 -16.19 -1.02 -32.35
N PHE A 255 -15.70 -0.06 -31.58
CA PHE A 255 -16.44 1.12 -31.13
C PHE A 255 -16.30 2.34 -32.05
N LYS A 256 -15.57 2.24 -33.18
CA LYS A 256 -15.32 3.35 -34.10
C LYS A 256 -14.76 4.61 -33.42
N VAL A 257 -13.94 4.44 -32.39
CA VAL A 257 -13.26 5.55 -31.71
C VAL A 257 -12.05 5.93 -32.55
N HIS A 258 -12.16 6.98 -33.34
CA HIS A 258 -11.03 7.56 -34.06
C HIS A 258 -10.27 8.49 -33.10
N GLY A 259 -8.96 8.25 -32.95
CA GLY A 259 -8.06 9.08 -32.14
C GLY A 259 -7.82 10.45 -32.74
#